data_AF-A0A260ZTB3-F1
#
_entry.id   AF-A0A260ZTB3-F1
#
_cell.length_a   1.000
_cell.length_b   1.000
_cell.length_c   1.000
_cell.angle_alpha   90.00
_cell.angle_beta   90.00
_cell.angle_gamma   90.00
#
_symmetry.space_group_name_H-M   'P 1'
#
loop_
_entity.id
_entity.type
_entity.pdbx_description
1 polymer ?
#
loop_
_entity_poly.entity_id
_entity_poly.type
_entity_poly.pdbx_seq_one_letter_code
_entity_poly.pdbx_strand_id
1 'polypeptide(L)'
;MPIGSASDTIRKFNAVAQANEETLKKNPYSEFYKIQQFDSRNYGRPPPGSKTEARGIKAGVHVCREILFLCETIDSNAEGEEPHKWVKFGKLFNIYSFYSDKLVGMLIRARKYGLVHFEGEMLYQRQDDEKLITMLMSLQEIRESLTASGDPANCIQIRRNSVPIAFVPPETKEKPKLRPIRSDSVTSTKSKFEAPPSTLEEDTHPVQGKPKKPWTPKDTSKAPVFCTY
;
A
#
# COMPACT_ATOMS: atom_id res chain seq x y z
N MET A 1 53.96 -1.79 4.65
CA MET A 1 52.69 -1.77 5.41
C MET A 1 53.03 -1.94 6.88
N PRO A 2 52.66 -1.01 7.78
CA PRO A 2 53.03 -1.16 9.18
C PRO A 2 52.28 -2.36 9.77
N ILE A 3 53.05 -3.25 10.42
CA ILE A 3 52.55 -4.39 11.18
C ILE A 3 51.91 -3.81 12.43
N GLY A 4 50.60 -4.00 12.62
CA GLY A 4 49.88 -3.48 13.79
C GLY A 4 50.51 -3.97 15.09
N SER A 5 50.63 -3.09 16.09
CA SER A 5 51.24 -3.42 17.38
C SER A 5 50.38 -4.44 18.13
N ALA A 6 50.98 -5.29 18.98
CA ALA A 6 50.25 -6.22 19.83
C ALA A 6 49.12 -5.53 20.64
N SER A 7 49.36 -4.27 21.04
CA SER A 7 48.37 -3.40 21.68
C SER A 7 47.14 -3.16 20.79
N ASP A 8 47.31 -2.98 19.47
CA ASP A 8 46.21 -2.75 18.53
C ASP A 8 45.36 -4.02 18.35
N THR A 9 46.00 -5.19 18.32
CA THR A 9 45.31 -6.48 18.25
C THR A 9 44.51 -6.76 19.52
N ILE A 10 45.08 -6.50 20.70
CA ILE A 10 44.38 -6.63 21.99
C ILE A 10 43.18 -5.67 22.06
N ARG A 11 43.35 -4.41 21.64
CA ARG A 11 42.25 -3.43 21.56
C ARG A 11 41.11 -3.92 20.67
N LYS A 12 41.43 -4.43 19.47
CA LYS A 12 40.42 -4.99 18.56
C LYS A 12 39.70 -6.19 19.17
N PHE A 13 40.43 -7.11 19.80
CA PHE A 13 39.84 -8.29 20.44
C PHE A 13 38.87 -7.89 21.56
N ASN A 14 39.29 -6.96 22.43
CA ASN A 14 38.44 -6.44 23.50
C ASN A 14 37.19 -5.73 22.95
N ALA A 15 37.32 -4.96 21.87
CA ALA A 15 36.18 -4.30 21.22
C ALA A 15 35.18 -5.32 20.64
N VAL A 16 35.66 -6.40 20.01
CA VAL A 16 34.82 -7.48 19.51
C VAL A 16 34.13 -8.22 20.66
N ALA A 17 34.85 -8.50 21.75
CA ALA A 17 34.28 -9.15 22.93
C ALA A 17 33.14 -8.31 23.54
N GLN A 18 33.34 -6.99 23.69
CA GLN A 18 32.32 -6.07 24.19
C GLN A 18 31.09 -6.02 23.27
N ALA A 19 31.30 -5.89 21.95
CA ALA A 19 30.19 -5.90 20.98
C ALA A 19 29.41 -7.21 21.02
N ASN A 20 30.10 -8.36 21.12
CA ASN A 20 29.45 -9.66 21.26
C ASN A 20 28.63 -9.73 22.55
N GLU A 21 29.16 -9.28 23.68
CA GLU A 21 28.42 -9.26 24.95
C GLU A 21 27.12 -8.45 24.85
N GLU A 22 27.16 -7.28 24.19
CA GLU A 22 25.96 -6.48 23.94
C GLU A 22 24.94 -7.18 23.04
N THR A 23 25.39 -7.88 21.99
CA THR A 23 24.48 -8.64 21.12
C THR A 23 23.86 -9.84 21.83
N LEU A 24 24.63 -10.54 22.66
CA LEU A 24 24.17 -11.68 23.45
C LEU A 24 23.14 -11.26 24.50
N LYS A 25 23.28 -10.08 25.10
CA LYS A 25 22.27 -9.51 26.02
C LYS A 25 20.94 -9.24 25.34
N LYS A 26 20.95 -8.96 24.02
CA LYS A 26 19.75 -8.64 23.21
C LYS A 26 19.11 -9.86 22.56
N ASN A 27 19.85 -10.96 22.40
CA ASN A 27 19.41 -12.18 21.72
C ASN A 27 18.56 -13.06 22.65
N PRO A 28 17.27 -13.31 22.35
CA PRO A 28 16.40 -14.13 23.21
C PRO A 28 16.83 -15.59 23.35
N TYR A 29 17.73 -16.09 22.48
CA TYR A 29 18.26 -17.45 22.52
C TYR A 29 19.61 -17.55 23.26
N SER A 30 20.06 -16.47 23.91
CA SER A 30 21.30 -16.42 24.68
C SER A 30 21.03 -16.61 26.18
N GLU A 31 21.92 -17.29 26.89
CA GLU A 31 21.84 -17.43 28.35
C GLU A 31 21.93 -16.07 29.08
N PHE A 32 22.61 -15.09 28.48
CA PHE A 32 22.77 -13.74 29.04
C PHE A 32 21.67 -12.76 28.61
N TYR A 33 20.58 -13.26 28.02
CA TYR A 33 19.48 -12.43 27.54
C TYR A 33 18.86 -11.61 28.67
N LYS A 34 18.60 -10.33 28.39
CA LYS A 34 17.81 -9.45 29.25
C LYS A 34 16.66 -8.87 28.46
N ILE A 35 15.49 -8.79 29.10
CA ILE A 35 14.31 -8.14 28.53
C ILE A 35 14.67 -6.67 28.25
N GLN A 36 14.59 -6.29 26.99
CA GLN A 36 14.87 -4.92 26.56
C GLN A 36 13.70 -4.02 26.93
N GLN A 37 13.98 -2.93 27.64
CA GLN A 37 13.01 -1.86 27.85
C GLN A 37 13.09 -0.91 26.65
N PHE A 38 11.99 -0.77 25.93
CA PHE A 38 11.89 0.15 24.79
C PHE A 38 11.15 1.40 25.21
N ASP A 39 11.62 2.56 24.75
CA ASP A 39 10.82 3.77 24.81
C ASP A 39 9.75 3.74 23.71
N SER A 40 8.63 4.43 23.93
CA SER A 40 7.56 4.49 22.92
C SER A 40 7.99 5.21 21.64
N ARG A 41 9.02 6.08 21.71
CA ARG A 41 9.45 6.94 20.60
C ARG A 41 10.36 6.23 19.60
N ASN A 42 11.23 5.33 20.06
CA ASN A 42 12.17 4.58 19.21
C ASN A 42 11.79 3.11 19.04
N TYR A 43 10.65 2.68 19.60
CA TYR A 43 10.11 1.35 19.33
C TYR A 43 9.91 1.11 17.83
N GLY A 44 10.38 -0.05 17.34
CA GLY A 44 10.29 -0.42 15.92
C GLY A 44 11.19 0.37 14.97
N ARG A 45 12.03 1.28 15.46
CA ARG A 45 12.99 2.02 14.63
C ARG A 45 14.33 1.27 14.55
N PRO A 46 14.99 1.27 13.39
CA PRO A 46 16.33 0.71 13.28
C PRO A 46 17.31 1.54 14.12
N PRO A 47 18.36 0.91 14.68
CA PRO A 47 19.41 1.67 15.39
C PRO A 47 20.06 2.70 14.46
N PRO A 48 20.36 3.91 14.94
CA PRO A 48 21.04 4.93 14.15
C PRO A 48 22.44 4.45 13.75
N GLY A 49 22.86 4.75 12.52
CA GLY A 49 24.11 4.28 11.91
C GLY A 49 24.07 2.81 11.46
N SER A 50 22.97 2.09 11.66
CA SER A 50 22.90 0.67 11.28
C SER A 50 22.71 0.47 9.77
N LYS A 51 23.11 -0.70 9.27
CA LYS A 51 22.82 -1.10 7.89
C LYS A 51 21.31 -1.13 7.60
N THR A 52 20.48 -1.41 8.60
CA THR A 52 19.02 -1.43 8.46
C THR A 52 18.46 -0.04 8.26
N GLU A 53 18.95 0.96 9.01
CA GLU A 53 18.61 2.36 8.80
C GLU A 53 19.03 2.82 7.39
N ALA A 54 20.28 2.57 7.00
CA ALA A 54 20.77 2.94 5.67
C ALA A 54 19.93 2.32 4.53
N ARG A 55 19.49 1.06 4.68
CA ARG A 55 18.56 0.42 3.74
C ARG A 55 17.19 1.09 3.73
N GLY A 56 16.65 1.43 4.89
CA GLY A 56 15.37 2.14 4.99
C GLY A 56 15.40 3.51 4.33
N ILE A 57 16.47 4.29 4.54
CA ILE A 57 16.69 5.59 3.89
C ILE A 57 16.77 5.42 2.37
N LYS A 58 17.57 4.46 1.90
CA LYS A 58 17.72 4.16 0.46
C LYS A 58 16.39 3.73 -0.17
N ALA A 59 15.61 2.90 0.53
CA ALA A 59 14.28 2.51 0.08
C ALA A 59 13.34 3.73 0.00
N GLY A 60 13.44 4.67 0.95
CA GLY A 60 12.71 5.92 0.92
C GLY A 60 12.99 6.76 -0.33
N VAL A 61 14.26 6.94 -0.68
CA VAL A 61 14.67 7.63 -1.92
C VAL A 61 14.09 6.95 -3.15
N HIS A 62 14.13 5.62 -3.21
CA HIS A 62 13.55 4.86 -4.31
C HIS A 62 12.04 5.11 -4.43
N VAL A 63 11.32 5.05 -3.31
CA VAL A 63 9.88 5.30 -3.27
C VAL A 63 9.52 6.71 -3.75
N CYS A 64 10.29 7.74 -3.35
CA CYS A 64 10.07 9.10 -3.85
C CYS A 64 10.15 9.17 -5.38
N ARG A 65 11.13 8.48 -5.98
CA ARG A 65 11.30 8.43 -7.44
C ARG A 65 10.13 7.72 -8.12
N GLU A 66 9.65 6.62 -7.54
CA GLU A 66 8.49 5.89 -8.07
C GLU A 66 7.22 6.74 -8.06
N ILE A 67 7.01 7.52 -7.00
CA ILE A 67 5.87 8.46 -6.91
C ILE A 67 6.00 9.57 -7.96
N LEU A 68 7.20 10.12 -8.13
CA LEU A 68 7.44 11.14 -9.15
C LEU A 68 7.14 10.58 -10.56
N PHE A 69 7.69 9.40 -10.86
CA PHE A 69 7.46 8.71 -12.13
C PHE A 69 5.96 8.39 -12.36
N LEU A 70 5.25 8.00 -11.31
CA LEU A 70 3.80 7.82 -11.35
C LEU A 70 3.09 9.11 -11.76
N CYS A 71 3.40 10.23 -11.12
CA CYS A 71 2.80 11.53 -11.43
C CYS A 71 3.14 11.98 -12.86
N GLU A 72 4.36 11.77 -13.34
CA GLU A 72 4.77 12.06 -14.74
C GLU A 72 4.00 11.20 -15.75
N THR A 73 3.80 9.92 -15.43
CA THR A 73 3.04 9.00 -16.28
C THR A 73 1.56 9.40 -16.33
N ILE A 74 0.98 9.82 -15.21
CA ILE A 74 -0.39 10.33 -15.17
C ILE A 74 -0.48 11.61 -15.98
N ASP A 75 0.40 12.60 -15.73
CA ASP A 75 0.39 13.91 -16.40
C ASP A 75 0.44 13.79 -17.92
N SER A 76 1.25 12.88 -18.44
CA SER A 76 1.42 12.63 -19.88
C SER A 76 0.20 11.96 -20.54
N ASN A 77 -0.63 11.26 -19.77
CA ASN A 77 -1.75 10.45 -20.26
C ASN A 77 -3.13 10.94 -19.80
N ALA A 78 -3.14 11.97 -18.97
CA ALA A 78 -4.32 12.57 -18.37
C ALA A 78 -5.07 13.45 -19.37
N GLU A 79 -6.37 13.55 -19.11
CA GLU A 79 -7.28 14.46 -19.77
C GLU A 79 -7.62 15.62 -18.79
N GLY A 80 -8.05 16.75 -19.34
CA GLY A 80 -8.37 17.95 -18.58
C GLY A 80 -7.22 18.97 -18.50
N GLU A 81 -7.51 20.08 -17.85
CA GLU A 81 -6.57 21.19 -17.65
C GLU A 81 -6.04 21.21 -16.21
N GLU A 82 -4.87 21.79 -16.05
CA GLU A 82 -4.26 22.03 -14.74
C GLU A 82 -5.15 23.01 -13.94
N PRO A 83 -5.41 22.78 -12.64
CA PRO A 83 -4.77 21.82 -11.74
C PRO A 83 -5.47 20.44 -11.63
N HIS A 84 -6.61 20.23 -12.30
CA HIS A 84 -7.45 19.03 -12.13
C HIS A 84 -7.31 18.04 -13.29
N LYS A 85 -6.08 17.61 -13.57
CA LYS A 85 -5.82 16.54 -14.54
C LYS A 85 -6.32 15.20 -14.00
N TRP A 86 -6.91 14.38 -14.86
CA TRP A 86 -7.42 13.07 -14.47
C TRP A 86 -7.19 11.99 -15.54
N VAL A 87 -7.10 10.74 -15.11
CA VAL A 87 -6.95 9.58 -16.01
C VAL A 87 -7.81 8.43 -15.51
N LYS A 88 -8.38 7.64 -16.41
CA LYS A 88 -9.08 6.40 -16.04
C LYS A 88 -8.10 5.33 -15.53
N PHE A 89 -8.48 4.61 -14.49
CA PHE A 89 -7.63 3.58 -13.87
C PHE A 89 -7.24 2.49 -14.86
N GLY A 90 -8.17 1.97 -15.67
CA GLY A 90 -7.86 0.88 -16.61
C GLY A 90 -6.80 1.28 -17.65
N LYS A 91 -6.90 2.50 -18.18
CA LYS A 91 -5.91 3.08 -19.10
C LYS A 91 -4.55 3.21 -18.41
N LEU A 92 -4.52 3.80 -17.22
CA LEU A 92 -3.28 3.97 -16.46
C LEU A 92 -2.65 2.62 -16.10
N PHE A 93 -3.45 1.64 -15.68
CA PHE A 93 -2.99 0.29 -15.33
C PHE A 93 -2.31 -0.39 -16.50
N ASN A 94 -2.92 -0.36 -17.69
CA ASN A 94 -2.35 -0.95 -18.88
C ASN A 94 -1.01 -0.30 -19.24
N ILE A 95 -0.93 1.04 -19.22
CA ILE A 95 0.32 1.76 -19.52
C ILE A 95 1.38 1.47 -18.45
N TYR A 96 1.03 1.52 -17.18
CA TYR A 96 1.98 1.34 -16.08
C TYR A 96 2.50 -0.10 -16.00
N SER A 97 1.70 -1.09 -16.42
CA SER A 97 2.09 -2.51 -16.41
C SER A 97 3.33 -2.83 -17.24
N PHE A 98 3.65 -2.01 -18.26
CA PHE A 98 4.89 -2.15 -19.03
C PHE A 98 6.15 -1.79 -18.22
N TYR A 99 6.00 -0.95 -17.20
CA TYR A 99 7.08 -0.47 -16.37
C TYR A 99 7.16 -1.22 -15.03
N SER A 100 6.00 -1.50 -14.41
CA SER A 100 5.93 -1.98 -13.03
C SER A 100 4.54 -2.54 -12.67
N ASP A 101 4.51 -3.59 -11.85
CA ASP A 101 3.30 -4.21 -11.28
C ASP A 101 2.81 -3.51 -9.99
N LYS A 102 3.49 -2.44 -9.56
CA LYS A 102 3.26 -1.79 -8.26
C LYS A 102 2.26 -0.63 -8.30
N LEU A 103 1.51 -0.42 -9.40
CA LEU A 103 0.69 0.78 -9.60
C LEU A 103 -0.23 1.10 -8.41
N VAL A 104 -1.05 0.13 -7.99
CA VAL A 104 -2.04 0.35 -6.91
C VAL A 104 -1.36 0.74 -5.60
N GLY A 105 -0.23 0.09 -5.27
CA GLY A 105 0.56 0.43 -4.10
C GLY A 105 1.14 1.85 -4.16
N MET A 106 1.59 2.28 -5.35
CA MET A 106 2.09 3.64 -5.55
C MET A 106 0.98 4.69 -5.50
N LEU A 107 -0.21 4.39 -6.04
CA LEU A 107 -1.39 5.27 -5.95
C LEU A 107 -1.82 5.47 -4.49
N ILE A 108 -1.91 4.41 -3.70
CA ILE A 108 -2.24 4.49 -2.26
C ILE A 108 -1.20 5.33 -1.53
N ARG A 109 0.09 5.17 -1.87
CA ARG A 109 1.15 5.94 -1.26
C ARG A 109 1.09 7.41 -1.65
N ALA A 110 0.91 7.74 -2.92
CA ALA A 110 0.73 9.11 -3.39
C ALA A 110 -0.51 9.77 -2.75
N ARG A 111 -1.61 9.01 -2.57
CA ARG A 111 -2.82 9.44 -1.86
C ARG A 111 -2.57 9.80 -0.40
N LYS A 112 -1.75 9.04 0.33
CA LYS A 112 -1.36 9.36 1.72
C LYS A 112 -0.78 10.77 1.85
N TYR A 113 -0.10 11.25 0.80
CA TYR A 113 0.52 12.57 0.78
C TYR A 113 -0.34 13.65 0.09
N GLY A 114 -1.53 13.31 -0.38
CA GLY A 114 -2.45 14.25 -1.03
C GLY A 114 -2.00 14.67 -2.43
N LEU A 115 -1.29 13.80 -3.15
CA LEU A 115 -0.87 14.07 -4.54
C LEU A 115 -1.93 13.65 -5.56
N VAL A 116 -2.65 12.58 -5.24
CA VAL A 116 -3.69 11.99 -6.09
C VAL A 116 -4.91 11.64 -5.27
N HIS A 117 -6.06 11.63 -5.94
CA HIS A 117 -7.33 11.16 -5.40
C HIS A 117 -7.97 10.14 -6.34
N PHE A 118 -8.64 9.15 -5.76
CA PHE A 118 -9.49 8.17 -6.45
C PHE A 118 -10.53 7.64 -5.46
N GLU A 119 -11.64 7.15 -5.99
CA GLU A 119 -12.75 6.64 -5.19
C GLU A 119 -12.49 5.22 -4.64
N GLY A 120 -12.81 5.03 -3.35
CA GLY A 120 -12.68 3.75 -2.66
C GLY A 120 -11.30 3.52 -2.01
N GLU A 121 -11.16 2.41 -1.27
CA GLU A 121 -9.91 2.10 -0.56
C GLU A 121 -8.85 1.47 -1.48
N MET A 122 -9.30 0.61 -2.40
CA MET A 122 -8.52 -0.20 -3.32
C MET A 122 -9.09 -0.12 -4.74
N LEU A 123 -8.28 -0.47 -5.73
CA LEU A 123 -8.65 -0.55 -7.14
C LEU A 123 -8.31 -1.94 -7.68
N TYR A 124 -9.27 -2.55 -8.38
CA TYR A 124 -9.16 -3.89 -8.96
C TYR A 124 -9.28 -3.83 -10.48
N GLN A 125 -8.35 -4.51 -11.17
CA GLN A 125 -8.35 -4.61 -12.63
C GLN A 125 -9.69 -5.15 -13.15
N ARG A 126 -10.18 -4.64 -14.29
CA ARG A 126 -11.44 -5.01 -14.96
C ARG A 126 -12.72 -4.58 -14.24
N GLN A 127 -12.67 -4.44 -12.91
CA GLN A 127 -13.80 -3.97 -12.11
C GLN A 127 -13.82 -2.45 -12.02
N ASP A 128 -12.67 -1.84 -11.75
CA ASP A 128 -12.53 -0.42 -11.44
C ASP A 128 -11.97 0.40 -12.61
N ASP A 129 -11.95 -0.16 -13.83
CA ASP A 129 -11.27 0.43 -14.98
C ASP A 129 -11.76 1.85 -15.33
N GLU A 130 -13.04 2.13 -15.04
CA GLU A 130 -13.69 3.43 -15.28
C GLU A 130 -13.50 4.45 -14.15
N LYS A 131 -12.92 4.05 -13.01
CA LYS A 131 -12.66 4.98 -11.90
C LYS A 131 -11.60 6.01 -12.30
N LEU A 132 -11.84 7.25 -11.90
CA LEU A 132 -10.95 8.36 -12.19
C LEU A 132 -9.86 8.47 -11.13
N ILE A 133 -8.64 8.68 -11.60
CA ILE A 133 -7.49 9.05 -10.79
C ILE A 133 -7.20 10.50 -11.11
N THR A 134 -7.46 11.38 -10.14
CA THR A 134 -7.30 12.83 -10.27
C THR A 134 -6.01 13.27 -9.59
N MET A 135 -5.20 14.09 -10.26
CA MET A 135 -4.08 14.79 -9.65
C MET A 135 -4.58 15.99 -8.86
N LEU A 136 -4.06 16.16 -7.64
CA LEU A 136 -4.42 17.27 -6.74
C LEU A 136 -3.38 18.41 -6.76
N MET A 137 -2.28 18.22 -7.47
CA MET A 137 -1.13 19.11 -7.51
C MET A 137 -0.53 19.08 -8.92
N SER A 138 -0.02 20.21 -9.41
CA SER A 138 0.65 20.28 -10.70
C SER A 138 1.94 19.45 -10.70
N LEU A 139 2.34 18.92 -11.86
CA LEU A 139 3.58 18.16 -11.95
C LEU A 139 4.81 18.99 -11.53
N GLN A 140 4.79 20.29 -11.85
CA GLN A 140 5.87 21.20 -11.49
C GLN A 140 5.98 21.38 -9.96
N GLU A 141 4.86 21.60 -9.27
CA GLU A 141 4.85 21.74 -7.80
C GLU A 141 5.27 20.43 -7.12
N ILE A 142 4.89 19.27 -7.67
CA ILE A 142 5.34 17.96 -7.15
C ILE A 142 6.86 17.83 -7.23
N ARG A 143 7.47 18.20 -8.37
CA ARG A 143 8.94 18.12 -8.56
C ARG A 143 9.71 18.98 -7.56
N GLU A 144 9.17 20.15 -7.23
CA GLU A 144 9.81 21.10 -6.31
C GLU A 144 9.59 20.73 -4.84
N SER A 145 8.43 20.14 -4.51
CA SER A 145 8.02 19.90 -3.13
C SER A 145 8.35 18.50 -2.60
N LEU A 146 8.44 17.48 -3.48
CA LEU A 146 8.60 16.08 -3.11
C LEU A 146 10.07 15.72 -2.85
N THR A 147 10.39 15.38 -1.61
CA THR A 147 11.75 14.99 -1.21
C THR A 147 11.75 13.76 -0.32
N ALA A 148 12.86 13.01 -0.32
CA ALA A 148 13.06 11.93 0.64
C ALA A 148 13.42 12.53 2.00
N SER A 149 12.70 12.15 3.06
CA SER A 149 12.87 12.73 4.40
C SER A 149 14.18 12.32 5.08
N GLY A 150 14.81 11.22 4.63
CA GLY A 150 15.92 10.59 5.36
C GLY A 150 15.50 9.83 6.64
N ASP A 151 14.21 9.77 6.97
CA ASP A 151 13.67 8.94 8.05
C ASP A 151 13.18 7.59 7.50
N PRO A 152 13.69 6.44 7.96
CA PRO A 152 13.20 5.13 7.53
C PRO A 152 11.71 4.89 7.84
N ALA A 153 11.13 5.55 8.86
CA ALA A 153 9.71 5.40 9.19
C ALA A 153 8.82 6.32 8.33
N ASN A 154 9.23 7.57 8.16
CA ASN A 154 8.52 8.58 7.36
C ASN A 154 9.34 8.97 6.13
N CYS A 155 9.45 8.05 5.17
CA CYS A 155 10.42 8.17 4.08
C CYS A 155 10.25 9.35 3.11
N ILE A 156 9.07 9.96 3.04
CA ILE A 156 8.74 11.06 2.12
C ILE A 156 8.33 12.29 2.92
N GLN A 157 8.82 13.45 2.48
CA GLN A 157 8.46 14.77 2.96
C GLN A 157 7.94 15.61 1.79
N ILE A 158 6.85 16.35 2.01
CA ILE A 158 6.31 17.33 1.06
C ILE A 158 6.34 18.70 1.71
N ARG A 159 7.01 19.65 1.06
CA ARG A 159 6.95 21.07 1.43
C ARG A 159 5.88 21.75 0.59
N ARG A 160 4.67 21.89 1.12
CA ARG A 160 3.60 22.61 0.42
C ARG A 160 3.83 24.11 0.59
N ASN A 161 3.94 24.82 -0.54
CA ASN A 161 3.98 26.28 -0.57
C ASN A 161 2.56 26.87 -0.71
N SER A 162 1.55 26.04 -1.02
CA SER A 162 0.17 26.42 -1.27
C SER A 162 -0.83 25.62 -0.41
N VAL A 163 -2.04 26.16 -0.22
CA VAL A 163 -3.12 25.48 0.49
C VAL A 163 -3.61 24.29 -0.36
N PRO A 164 -3.85 23.10 0.23
CA PRO A 164 -4.36 21.96 -0.52
C PRO A 164 -5.64 22.34 -1.27
N ILE A 165 -5.65 22.18 -2.58
CA ILE A 165 -6.84 22.37 -3.39
C ILE A 165 -7.84 21.29 -2.96
N ALA A 166 -8.97 21.72 -2.41
CA ALA A 166 -10.05 20.80 -2.09
C ALA A 166 -10.51 20.12 -3.38
N PHE A 167 -10.60 18.79 -3.38
CA PHE A 167 -11.15 18.07 -4.52
C PHE A 167 -12.58 18.57 -4.78
N VAL A 168 -12.77 19.24 -5.92
CA VAL A 168 -14.10 19.56 -6.44
C VAL A 168 -14.42 18.47 -7.46
N PRO A 169 -15.44 17.62 -7.22
CA PRO A 169 -15.88 16.66 -8.21
C PRO A 169 -16.21 17.40 -9.52
N PRO A 170 -15.79 16.90 -10.69
CA PRO A 170 -16.24 17.47 -11.95
C PRO A 170 -17.77 17.42 -11.98
N GLU A 171 -18.42 18.58 -12.19
CA GLU A 171 -19.87 18.62 -12.40
C GLU A 171 -20.21 17.75 -13.61
N THR A 172 -20.75 16.55 -13.35
CA THR A 172 -21.41 15.77 -14.40
C THR A 172 -22.60 16.59 -14.87
N LYS A 173 -22.47 17.23 -16.03
CA LYS A 173 -23.61 17.72 -16.80
C LYS A 173 -24.50 16.51 -17.10
N GLU A 174 -25.42 16.18 -16.20
CA GLU A 174 -26.46 15.20 -16.47
C GLU A 174 -27.25 15.71 -17.67
N LYS A 175 -27.06 15.08 -18.83
CA LYS A 175 -27.99 15.27 -19.95
C LYS A 175 -29.37 14.89 -19.43
N PRO A 176 -30.40 15.74 -19.59
CA PRO A 176 -31.74 15.43 -19.12
C PRO A 176 -32.17 14.07 -19.66
N LYS A 177 -32.37 13.09 -18.78
CA LYS A 177 -33.02 11.83 -19.14
C LYS A 177 -34.44 12.21 -19.57
N LEU A 178 -34.69 12.21 -20.87
CA LEU A 178 -36.04 12.30 -21.42
C LEU A 178 -36.86 11.18 -20.77
N ARG A 179 -37.85 11.56 -19.95
CA ARG A 179 -38.83 10.62 -19.42
C ARG A 179 -39.51 9.94 -20.61
N PRO A 180 -39.69 8.61 -20.61
CA PRO A 180 -40.50 7.96 -21.61
C PRO A 180 -41.89 8.60 -21.62
N ILE A 181 -42.31 9.10 -22.78
CA ILE A 181 -43.67 9.54 -23.03
C ILE A 181 -44.56 8.31 -22.85
N ARG A 182 -45.34 8.28 -21.77
CA ARG A 182 -46.42 7.32 -21.61
C ARG A 182 -47.46 7.65 -22.67
N SER A 183 -47.58 6.81 -23.69
CA SER A 183 -48.74 6.80 -24.57
C SER A 183 -49.94 6.30 -23.78
N ASP A 184 -50.95 7.16 -23.65
CA ASP A 184 -52.27 6.76 -23.19
C ASP A 184 -52.83 5.66 -24.10
N SER A 185 -53.43 4.63 -23.52
CA SER A 185 -54.78 4.17 -23.88
C SER A 185 -55.17 2.83 -23.25
N VAL A 186 -56.48 2.76 -22.95
CA VAL A 186 -57.35 1.59 -22.81
C VAL A 186 -57.48 0.92 -21.42
N THR A 187 -58.64 1.22 -20.83
CA THR A 187 -59.39 0.49 -19.80
C THR A 187 -59.63 -0.99 -20.14
N SER A 188 -59.33 -1.91 -19.22
CA SER A 188 -60.19 -3.11 -18.98
C SER A 188 -59.84 -3.84 -17.68
N THR A 189 -60.84 -3.92 -16.80
CA THR A 189 -61.23 -5.06 -15.93
C THR A 189 -60.19 -5.86 -15.12
N LYS A 190 -60.24 -5.62 -13.80
CA LYS A 190 -60.16 -6.56 -12.66
C LYS A 190 -60.03 -8.06 -13.01
N SER A 191 -58.93 -8.69 -12.56
CA SER A 191 -58.99 -10.01 -11.94
C SER A 191 -57.95 -10.10 -10.82
N LYS A 192 -58.42 -10.65 -9.69
CA LYS A 192 -57.76 -10.74 -8.39
C LYS A 192 -56.92 -12.01 -8.41
N PHE A 193 -55.59 -11.88 -8.34
CA PHE A 193 -54.69 -13.02 -8.18
C PHE A 193 -54.42 -13.20 -6.69
N GLU A 194 -54.88 -14.34 -6.16
CA GLU A 194 -54.81 -14.74 -4.76
C GLU A 194 -53.54 -15.59 -4.57
N ALA A 195 -52.73 -15.26 -3.55
CA ALA A 195 -51.51 -15.98 -3.24
C ALA A 195 -51.84 -17.32 -2.55
N PRO A 196 -51.25 -18.46 -2.97
CA PRO A 196 -51.39 -19.71 -2.24
C PRO A 196 -50.63 -19.67 -0.90
N PRO A 197 -51.14 -20.37 0.15
CA PRO A 197 -50.71 -20.21 1.53
C PRO A 197 -49.36 -20.86 1.85
N SER A 198 -48.69 -20.27 2.85
CA SER A 198 -47.53 -20.80 3.56
C SER A 198 -47.90 -22.04 4.39
N THR A 199 -47.28 -23.18 4.10
CA THR A 199 -47.21 -24.31 5.03
C THR A 199 -45.88 -24.29 5.76
N LEU A 200 -45.98 -24.10 7.07
CA LEU A 200 -44.97 -24.42 8.08
C LEU A 200 -44.94 -25.94 8.23
N GLU A 201 -43.79 -26.57 8.03
CA GLU A 201 -43.49 -27.90 8.57
C GLU A 201 -42.16 -27.75 9.32
N GLU A 202 -42.22 -27.96 10.63
CA GLU A 202 -41.08 -28.08 11.54
C GLU A 202 -40.40 -29.42 11.27
N ASP A 203 -39.12 -29.42 10.90
CA ASP A 203 -38.27 -30.60 11.05
C ASP A 203 -37.06 -30.27 11.91
N THR A 204 -37.04 -30.93 13.07
CA THR A 204 -36.08 -30.77 14.16
C THR A 204 -35.03 -31.90 14.12
N HIS A 205 -33.76 -31.50 14.20
CA HIS A 205 -32.56 -32.25 14.66
C HIS A 205 -31.86 -33.29 13.75
N PRO A 206 -30.57 -33.64 13.96
CA PRO A 206 -29.43 -32.88 14.53
C PRO A 206 -28.16 -32.92 13.64
N VAL A 207 -27.38 -31.82 13.65
CA VAL A 207 -26.05 -31.75 13.01
C VAL A 207 -25.01 -32.50 13.85
N GLN A 208 -24.61 -33.69 13.42
CA GLN A 208 -23.43 -34.37 13.95
C GLN A 208 -22.16 -33.88 13.23
N GLY A 209 -21.34 -33.11 13.95
CA GLY A 209 -20.03 -32.66 13.49
C GLY A 209 -19.02 -33.82 13.44
N LYS A 210 -18.36 -34.00 12.29
CA LYS A 210 -17.20 -34.90 12.15
C LYS A 210 -15.97 -34.24 12.81
N PRO A 211 -15.16 -34.97 13.60
CA PRO A 211 -13.97 -34.43 14.23
C PRO A 211 -12.88 -34.09 13.21
N LYS A 212 -12.25 -32.92 13.37
CA LYS A 212 -11.09 -32.47 12.60
C LYS A 212 -9.86 -33.31 12.95
N LYS A 213 -9.13 -33.80 11.94
CA LYS A 213 -7.87 -34.54 12.11
C LYS A 213 -6.74 -33.59 12.56
N PRO A 214 -5.83 -33.99 13.48
CA PRO A 214 -4.68 -33.17 13.88
C PRO A 214 -3.67 -32.98 12.73
N TRP A 215 -3.07 -31.80 12.66
CA TRP A 215 -2.01 -31.46 11.71
C TRP A 215 -0.69 -32.13 12.08
N THR A 216 0.02 -32.70 11.09
CA THR A 216 1.39 -33.24 11.24
C THR A 216 2.34 -32.49 10.29
N PRO A 217 3.58 -32.16 10.71
CA PRO A 217 4.56 -31.48 9.86
C PRO A 217 5.05 -32.40 8.73
N LYS A 218 5.10 -31.88 7.50
CA LYS A 218 5.71 -32.58 6.36
C LYS A 218 7.25 -32.48 6.44
N ASP A 219 7.87 -33.62 6.19
CA ASP A 219 9.30 -33.89 6.09
C ASP A 219 10.07 -32.86 5.24
N THR A 220 11.03 -32.16 5.85
CA THR A 220 11.81 -31.06 5.25
C THR A 220 13.13 -31.53 4.64
N SER A 221 13.15 -32.66 3.93
CA SER A 221 14.39 -33.22 3.36
C SER A 221 14.65 -32.82 1.89
N LYS A 222 13.86 -31.91 1.29
CA LYS A 222 14.12 -31.37 -0.05
C LYS A 222 13.76 -29.89 -0.17
N ALA A 223 14.70 -29.02 0.19
CA ALA A 223 14.69 -27.62 -0.24
C ALA A 223 15.82 -27.41 -1.28
N PRO A 224 15.55 -26.76 -2.43
CA PRO A 224 16.57 -26.49 -3.44
C PRO A 224 17.51 -25.36 -3.00
N VAL A 225 18.80 -25.57 -3.20
CA VAL A 225 19.89 -24.61 -2.96
C VAL A 225 19.85 -23.55 -4.06
N PHE A 226 19.57 -22.29 -3.70
CA PHE A 226 19.74 -21.16 -4.63
C PHE A 226 21.16 -20.62 -4.53
N CYS A 227 21.84 -20.68 -5.67
CA CYS A 227 23.19 -20.19 -5.94
C CYS A 227 23.25 -18.66 -5.93
N THR A 228 24.25 -18.11 -5.25
CA THR A 228 24.59 -16.68 -5.24
C THR A 228 25.64 -16.37 -6.30
N TYR A 229 25.43 -15.29 -7.06
CA TYR A 229 26.49 -14.49 -7.69
C TYR A 229 26.29 -13.03 -7.28
#